data_AF-A0A6P5S4N3-F1
#
_entry.id   AF-A0A6P5S4N3-F1
#
_cell.length_a   1.000
_cell.length_b   1.000
_cell.length_c   1.000
_cell.angle_alpha   90.00
_cell.angle_beta   90.00
_cell.angle_gamma   90.00
#
_symmetry.space_group_name_H-M   'P 1'
#
loop_
_entity.id
_entity.type
_entity.pdbx_description
1 polymer ?
#
loop_
_entity_poly.entity_id
_entity_poly.type
_entity_poly.pdbx_seq_one_letter_code
_entity_poly.pdbx_strand_id
1 'polypeptide(L)'
;MEHFFGQQWKDQGIYHLIKLFDRPLVMDRSLLAAALCFWSSATNTMNFRFGMMTPTVLDMASLFSLSPLGVEVNAALVAPEVEGSFKTTWLTLARLAENKAKNMLNYSNFYSNFGVEDSFEDDAIAPLGEVEHTAFLLYWLCKFVFCTQANKVTLEFAHLADYLAQGGRLALSPFLLGHIYRTLHDIVTDGMKPKHGGPLWAFQFWLQAYFPELRGVASPNDNEPLANAFARAPKKHNATAFCYKFFYSLTERTGTQFRVRLARPFPMFLAHDLSVILDGETENDLKEIWGSFLVSRDLHCDLSKAGAEVYLPNFVARQFGLI
;
A
#
# COMPACT_ATOMS: atom_id res chain seq x y z
N MET A 1 -16.29 8.16 10.82
CA MET A 1 -15.95 7.03 9.90
C MET A 1 -15.60 5.73 10.63
N GLU A 2 -14.54 5.66 11.45
CA GLU A 2 -14.07 4.40 12.06
C GLU A 2 -15.14 3.68 12.90
N HIS A 3 -15.93 4.43 13.67
CA HIS A 3 -17.04 3.87 14.46
C HIS A 3 -18.03 3.04 13.62
N PHE A 4 -18.26 3.42 12.37
CA PHE A 4 -19.25 2.79 11.49
C PHE A 4 -18.64 1.68 10.63
N PHE A 5 -17.46 1.91 10.07
CA PHE A 5 -16.88 1.03 9.04
C PHE A 5 -15.63 0.28 9.49
N GLY A 6 -15.21 0.44 10.75
CA GLY A 6 -13.96 -0.12 11.26
C GLY A 6 -13.89 -1.65 11.17
N GLN A 7 -15.00 -2.35 11.39
CA GLN A 7 -15.03 -3.81 11.25
C GLN A 7 -14.91 -4.24 9.79
N GLN A 8 -15.69 -3.63 8.90
CA GLN A 8 -15.59 -3.86 7.45
C GLN A 8 -14.15 -3.65 6.94
N TRP A 9 -13.48 -2.57 7.38
CA TRP A 9 -12.09 -2.32 7.00
C TRP A 9 -11.11 -3.37 7.50
N LYS A 10 -11.38 -4.01 8.64
CA LYS A 10 -10.56 -5.13 9.16
C LYS A 10 -10.76 -6.37 8.31
N ASP A 11 -12.01 -6.70 8.00
CA ASP A 11 -12.37 -7.87 7.18
C ASP A 11 -11.79 -7.76 5.75
N GLN A 12 -11.72 -6.54 5.23
CA GLN A 12 -11.10 -6.24 3.93
C GLN A 12 -9.57 -6.14 3.95
N GLY A 13 -8.95 -6.11 5.13
CA GLY A 13 -7.50 -5.93 5.27
C GLY A 13 -7.00 -4.54 4.88
N ILE A 14 -7.78 -3.47 5.12
CA ILE A 14 -7.37 -2.08 4.87
C ILE A 14 -7.28 -1.23 6.15
N TYR A 15 -7.85 -1.72 7.26
CA TYR A 15 -7.92 -0.99 8.53
C TYR A 15 -6.58 -0.45 9.01
N HIS A 16 -5.55 -1.30 9.13
CA HIS A 16 -4.27 -0.84 9.66
C HIS A 16 -3.55 0.14 8.73
N LEU A 17 -3.72 0.00 7.41
CA LEU A 17 -3.17 0.98 6.47
C LEU A 17 -3.91 2.31 6.55
N ILE A 18 -5.22 2.32 6.79
CA ILE A 18 -5.96 3.57 7.09
C ILE A 18 -5.37 4.23 8.35
N LYS A 19 -5.22 3.47 9.45
CA LYS A 19 -4.68 3.99 10.73
C LYS A 19 -3.23 4.47 10.62
N LEU A 20 -2.45 3.96 9.66
CA LEU A 20 -1.10 4.45 9.39
C LEU A 20 -1.09 5.94 9.05
N PHE A 21 -2.15 6.44 8.40
CA PHE A 21 -2.27 7.82 7.94
C PHE A 21 -2.99 8.76 8.92
N ASP A 22 -3.34 8.30 10.12
CA ASP A 22 -3.79 9.16 11.23
C ASP A 22 -2.68 10.14 11.68
N ARG A 23 -1.46 9.95 11.17
CA ARG A 23 -0.30 10.81 11.41
C ARG A 23 0.38 11.15 10.09
N PRO A 24 1.01 12.34 9.98
CA PRO A 24 1.80 12.67 8.81
C PRO A 24 3.03 11.76 8.70
N LEU A 25 3.18 11.11 7.55
CA LEU A 25 4.37 10.34 7.24
C LEU A 25 5.49 11.29 6.79
N VAL A 26 6.70 11.07 7.30
CA VAL A 26 7.87 11.85 6.93
C VAL A 26 8.77 11.01 6.03
N MET A 27 9.06 11.56 4.87
CA MET A 27 9.94 10.94 3.88
C MET A 27 11.42 11.20 4.21
N ASP A 28 12.18 10.13 4.33
CA ASP A 28 13.64 10.13 4.41
C ASP A 28 14.22 10.19 2.99
N ARG A 29 14.38 11.42 2.52
CA ARG A 29 14.91 11.71 1.17
C ARG A 29 16.33 11.18 0.99
N SER A 30 17.14 11.16 2.05
CA SER A 30 18.53 10.69 2.00
C SER A 30 18.59 9.18 1.79
N LEU A 31 17.77 8.43 2.54
CA LEU A 31 17.64 6.99 2.40
C LEU A 31 17.12 6.59 1.01
N LEU A 32 16.06 7.26 0.55
CA LEU A 32 15.46 6.97 -0.75
C LEU A 32 16.42 7.29 -1.90
N ALA A 33 17.06 8.46 -1.88
CA ALA A 33 18.02 8.85 -2.91
C ALA A 33 19.19 7.85 -3.01
N ALA A 34 19.72 7.41 -1.86
CA ALA A 34 20.79 6.40 -1.84
C ALA A 34 20.30 5.03 -2.35
N ALA A 35 19.12 4.59 -1.95
CA ALA A 35 18.56 3.29 -2.37
C ALA A 35 18.28 3.24 -3.88
N LEU A 36 17.78 4.33 -4.46
CA LEU A 36 17.50 4.44 -5.89
C LEU A 36 18.75 4.24 -6.76
N CYS A 37 19.96 4.55 -6.25
CA CYS A 37 21.21 4.26 -6.97
C CYS A 37 21.49 2.77 -7.16
N PHE A 38 20.83 1.89 -6.41
CA PHE A 38 20.97 0.44 -6.50
C PHE A 38 19.75 -0.23 -7.15
N TRP A 39 18.72 0.53 -7.52
CA TRP A 39 17.51 0.00 -8.14
C TRP A 39 17.70 -0.29 -9.63
N SER A 40 17.29 -1.47 -10.05
CA SER A 40 17.23 -1.92 -11.43
C SER A 40 15.77 -1.97 -11.89
N SER A 41 15.41 -1.08 -12.81
CA SER A 41 14.07 -1.05 -13.39
C SER A 41 13.77 -2.21 -14.34
N ALA A 42 14.81 -2.91 -14.82
CA ALA A 42 14.66 -4.08 -15.70
C ALA A 42 14.18 -5.32 -14.93
N THR A 43 14.51 -5.42 -13.65
CA THR A 43 14.23 -6.59 -12.80
C THR A 43 13.34 -6.26 -11.61
N ASN A 44 13.00 -4.99 -11.41
CA ASN A 44 12.33 -4.48 -10.22
C ASN A 44 13.03 -4.92 -8.93
N THR A 45 14.36 -4.77 -8.87
CA THR A 45 15.17 -5.18 -7.71
C THR A 45 16.20 -4.13 -7.32
N MET A 46 16.54 -4.08 -6.04
CA MET A 46 17.81 -3.54 -5.57
C MET A 46 18.92 -4.57 -5.72
N ASN A 47 20.02 -4.17 -6.34
CA ASN A 47 21.15 -5.04 -6.63
C ASN A 47 22.31 -4.75 -5.67
N PHE A 48 22.54 -5.67 -4.73
CA PHE A 48 23.66 -5.62 -3.78
C PHE A 48 24.76 -6.62 -4.15
N ARG A 49 25.91 -6.53 -3.47
CA ARG A 49 27.03 -7.47 -3.69
C ARG A 49 26.69 -8.90 -3.28
N PHE A 50 25.81 -9.08 -2.30
CA PHE A 50 25.27 -10.40 -1.94
C PHE A 50 24.11 -10.85 -2.85
N GLY A 51 23.71 -10.06 -3.84
CA GLY A 51 22.63 -10.36 -4.78
C GLY A 51 21.39 -9.48 -4.63
N MET A 52 20.32 -9.89 -5.30
CA MET A 52 19.10 -9.09 -5.45
C MET A 52 18.20 -9.15 -4.22
N MET A 53 17.51 -8.03 -3.95
CA MET A 53 16.38 -7.92 -3.02
C MET A 53 15.33 -6.96 -3.59
N THR A 54 14.07 -7.12 -3.22
CA THR A 54 12.99 -6.20 -3.63
C THR A 54 11.83 -6.22 -2.62
N PRO A 55 11.01 -5.17 -2.53
CA PRO A 55 9.69 -5.30 -1.93
C PRO A 55 8.91 -6.43 -2.60
N THR A 56 8.25 -7.27 -1.81
CA THR A 56 7.46 -8.42 -2.28
C THR A 56 5.98 -8.27 -1.92
N VAL A 57 5.12 -9.13 -2.48
CA VAL A 57 3.69 -9.15 -2.09
C VAL A 57 3.56 -9.53 -0.61
N LEU A 58 4.43 -10.41 -0.11
CA LEU A 58 4.56 -10.72 1.32
C LEU A 58 4.89 -9.46 2.14
N ASP A 59 5.80 -8.61 1.65
CA ASP A 59 6.10 -7.35 2.33
C ASP A 59 4.90 -6.43 2.38
N MET A 60 4.13 -6.29 1.30
CA MET A 60 2.94 -5.43 1.30
C MET A 60 1.90 -5.94 2.31
N ALA A 61 1.69 -7.25 2.33
CA ALA A 61 0.74 -7.87 3.24
C ALA A 61 1.18 -7.78 4.71
N SER A 62 2.48 -7.99 4.98
CA SER A 62 3.01 -8.02 6.35
C SER A 62 3.31 -6.64 6.94
N LEU A 63 3.83 -5.70 6.15
CA LEU A 63 4.15 -4.35 6.61
C LEU A 63 2.92 -3.48 6.82
N PHE A 64 1.90 -3.66 5.97
CA PHE A 64 0.77 -2.74 5.86
C PHE A 64 -0.58 -3.41 6.16
N SER A 65 -0.58 -4.72 6.46
CA SER A 65 -1.79 -5.53 6.66
C SER A 65 -2.68 -5.65 5.44
N LEU A 66 -2.18 -5.37 4.24
CA LEU A 66 -2.97 -5.44 3.02
C LEU A 66 -3.29 -6.88 2.62
N SER A 67 -4.51 -7.11 2.15
CA SER A 67 -4.90 -8.44 1.69
C SER A 67 -4.13 -8.83 0.41
N PRO A 68 -3.47 -10.00 0.37
CA PRO A 68 -2.93 -10.58 -0.87
C PRO A 68 -3.97 -11.39 -1.66
N LEU A 69 -5.16 -11.60 -1.08
CA LEU A 69 -6.32 -12.23 -1.67
C LEU A 69 -7.46 -11.22 -1.89
N GLY A 70 -8.47 -11.63 -2.63
CA GLY A 70 -9.60 -10.80 -3.03
C GLY A 70 -9.65 -10.66 -4.55
N VAL A 71 -10.58 -9.84 -5.02
CA VAL A 71 -10.68 -9.57 -6.46
C VAL A 71 -9.43 -8.84 -6.92
N GLU A 72 -8.86 -9.34 -8.02
CA GLU A 72 -7.70 -8.72 -8.66
C GLU A 72 -8.06 -7.32 -9.16
N VAL A 73 -7.19 -6.36 -8.84
CA VAL A 73 -7.36 -4.98 -9.28
C VAL A 73 -6.71 -4.81 -10.65
N ASN A 74 -7.53 -4.69 -11.69
CA ASN A 74 -7.10 -4.46 -13.06
C ASN A 74 -8.11 -3.57 -13.81
N ALA A 75 -7.80 -3.19 -15.05
CA ALA A 75 -8.64 -2.31 -15.86
C ALA A 75 -10.04 -2.88 -16.18
N ALA A 76 -10.24 -4.19 -16.04
CA ALA A 76 -11.52 -4.87 -16.23
C ALA A 76 -12.35 -4.96 -14.95
N LEU A 77 -11.85 -4.46 -13.81
CA LEU A 77 -12.61 -4.44 -12.56
C LEU A 77 -13.83 -3.52 -12.72
N VAL A 78 -15.01 -4.10 -12.68
CA VAL A 78 -16.28 -3.37 -12.68
C VAL A 78 -16.94 -3.59 -11.32
N ALA A 79 -17.10 -2.52 -10.54
CA ALA A 79 -17.97 -2.56 -9.38
C ALA A 79 -19.43 -2.69 -9.86
N PRO A 80 -20.29 -3.47 -9.20
CA PRO A 80 -21.72 -3.48 -9.50
C PRO A 80 -22.25 -2.04 -9.48
N GLU A 81 -22.90 -1.60 -10.57
CA GLU A 81 -23.55 -0.30 -10.60
C GLU A 81 -24.80 -0.37 -9.72
N VAL A 82 -24.66 0.09 -8.49
CA VAL A 82 -25.77 0.20 -7.53
C VAL A 82 -26.34 1.61 -7.60
N GLU A 83 -27.67 1.72 -7.57
CA GLU A 83 -28.38 2.99 -7.41
C GLU A 83 -27.92 3.66 -6.11
N GLY A 84 -27.26 4.82 -6.21
CA GLY A 84 -26.62 5.48 -5.06
C GLY A 84 -25.08 5.40 -5.01
N SER A 85 -24.42 4.73 -5.97
CA SER A 85 -22.95 4.72 -6.08
C SER A 85 -22.35 6.12 -6.15
N PHE A 86 -21.10 6.28 -5.68
CA PHE A 86 -20.43 7.58 -5.72
C PHE A 86 -20.33 8.12 -7.15
N LYS A 87 -20.10 7.24 -8.13
CA LYS A 87 -20.05 7.60 -9.56
C LYS A 87 -21.36 8.25 -10.03
N THR A 88 -22.52 7.68 -9.67
CA THR A 88 -23.82 8.26 -10.04
C THR A 88 -24.08 9.60 -9.35
N THR A 89 -23.80 9.69 -8.04
CA THR A 89 -23.94 10.93 -7.27
C THR A 89 -23.01 12.03 -7.80
N TRP A 90 -21.76 11.68 -8.11
CA TRP A 90 -20.79 12.58 -8.71
C TRP A 90 -21.25 13.11 -10.06
N LEU A 91 -21.81 12.27 -10.95
CA LEU A 91 -22.32 12.72 -12.25
C LEU A 91 -23.42 13.78 -12.09
N THR A 92 -24.32 13.58 -11.12
CA THR A 92 -25.38 14.56 -10.82
C THR A 92 -24.80 15.87 -10.29
N LEU A 93 -23.89 15.80 -9.31
CA LEU A 93 -23.22 16.99 -8.76
C LEU A 93 -22.39 17.73 -9.82
N ALA A 94 -21.66 17.00 -10.67
CA ALA A 94 -20.85 17.58 -11.74
C ALA A 94 -21.70 18.32 -12.78
N ARG A 95 -22.91 17.82 -13.09
CA ARG A 95 -23.87 18.53 -13.95
C ARG A 95 -24.34 19.84 -13.32
N LEU A 96 -24.65 19.83 -12.02
CA LEU A 96 -25.07 21.03 -11.29
C LEU A 96 -23.94 22.06 -11.11
N ALA A 97 -22.71 21.59 -10.96
CA ALA A 97 -21.53 22.44 -10.75
C ALA A 97 -20.91 22.98 -12.06
N GLU A 98 -21.37 22.48 -13.23
CA GLU A 98 -20.89 22.85 -14.56
C GLU A 98 -19.34 22.93 -14.64
N ASN A 99 -18.79 24.10 -15.01
CA ASN A 99 -17.36 24.33 -15.16
C ASN A 99 -16.56 24.22 -13.85
N LYS A 100 -17.23 24.25 -12.68
CA LYS A 100 -16.59 24.16 -11.35
C LYS A 100 -16.34 22.72 -10.90
N ALA A 101 -16.94 21.72 -11.55
CA ALA A 101 -16.83 20.31 -11.17
C ALA A 101 -15.36 19.84 -11.07
N LYS A 102 -14.48 20.29 -11.98
CA LYS A 102 -13.05 19.94 -11.94
C LYS A 102 -12.36 20.43 -10.66
N ASN A 103 -12.75 21.59 -10.14
CA ASN A 103 -12.17 22.14 -8.92
C ASN A 103 -12.65 21.40 -7.67
N MET A 104 -13.82 20.77 -7.70
CA MET A 104 -14.33 19.96 -6.59
C MET A 104 -13.48 18.70 -6.35
N LEU A 105 -12.73 18.23 -7.35
CA LEU A 105 -11.82 17.09 -7.20
C LEU A 105 -10.51 17.46 -6.48
N ASN A 106 -10.15 18.75 -6.37
CA ASN A 106 -8.98 19.14 -5.57
C ASN A 106 -9.15 18.67 -4.13
N TYR A 107 -8.12 18.12 -3.50
CA TYR A 107 -8.26 17.46 -2.19
C TYR A 107 -8.96 18.31 -1.13
N SER A 108 -8.61 19.61 -1.05
CA SER A 108 -9.26 20.51 -0.09
C SER A 108 -10.75 20.65 -0.36
N ASN A 109 -11.13 20.90 -1.62
CA ASN A 109 -12.53 21.06 -1.99
C ASN A 109 -13.29 19.75 -1.86
N PHE A 110 -12.69 18.64 -2.28
CA PHE A 110 -13.29 17.31 -2.16
C PHE A 110 -13.62 16.99 -0.71
N TYR A 111 -12.68 17.23 0.20
CA TYR A 111 -12.90 17.08 1.63
C TYR A 111 -14.00 18.02 2.14
N SER A 112 -14.04 19.29 1.72
CA SER A 112 -15.12 20.21 2.12
C SER A 112 -16.50 19.83 1.58
N ASN A 113 -16.60 19.10 0.46
CA ASN A 113 -17.88 18.71 -0.14
C ASN A 113 -18.40 17.36 0.36
N PHE A 114 -17.51 16.44 0.74
CA PHE A 114 -17.86 15.06 1.09
C PHE A 114 -17.38 14.63 2.48
N GLY A 115 -16.70 15.52 3.21
CA GLY A 115 -16.27 15.29 4.59
C GLY A 115 -17.46 15.28 5.53
N VAL A 116 -17.37 14.46 6.57
CA VAL A 116 -18.37 14.39 7.63
C VAL A 116 -17.86 15.24 8.80
N GLU A 117 -18.69 16.17 9.28
CA GLU A 117 -18.38 16.95 10.47
C GLU A 117 -18.72 16.13 11.73
N ASP A 118 -17.84 16.18 12.74
CA ASP A 118 -18.14 15.62 14.05
C ASP A 118 -19.10 16.60 14.78
N SER A 119 -20.41 16.38 14.69
CA SER A 119 -21.38 17.15 15.48
C SER A 119 -21.33 16.69 16.93
N PHE A 120 -20.72 17.49 17.81
CA PHE A 120 -20.66 17.22 19.26
C PHE A 120 -21.97 17.55 20.01
N GLU A 121 -23.03 17.98 19.31
CA GLU A 121 -24.25 18.50 19.93
C GLU A 121 -25.41 17.50 20.00
N ASP A 122 -25.29 16.30 19.43
CA ASP A 122 -26.35 15.28 19.50
C ASP A 122 -25.73 13.89 19.78
N ASP A 123 -26.05 13.29 20.93
CA ASP A 123 -25.61 11.93 21.31
C ASP A 123 -26.18 10.85 20.36
N ALA A 124 -27.11 11.23 19.48
CA ALA A 124 -27.55 10.43 18.35
C ALA A 124 -26.65 10.68 17.13
N ILE A 125 -25.62 9.85 16.97
CA ILE A 125 -24.80 9.89 15.75
C ILE A 125 -25.70 9.54 14.55
N ALA A 126 -26.00 10.52 13.71
CA ALA A 126 -26.78 10.31 12.49
C ALA A 126 -26.11 9.21 11.63
N PRO A 127 -26.90 8.29 11.01
CA PRO A 127 -26.33 7.28 10.12
C PRO A 127 -25.57 7.98 9.00
N LEU A 128 -24.25 7.75 8.93
CA LEU A 128 -23.43 8.24 7.83
C LEU A 128 -23.92 7.61 6.52
N GLY A 129 -24.03 8.42 5.46
CA GLY A 129 -24.38 7.93 4.14
C GLY A 129 -23.26 7.09 3.51
N GLU A 130 -23.67 6.14 2.68
CA GLU A 130 -22.78 5.28 1.89
C GLU A 130 -21.90 6.08 0.90
N VAL A 131 -22.37 7.27 0.51
CA VAL A 131 -21.67 8.19 -0.40
C VAL A 131 -20.44 8.78 0.29
N GLU A 132 -20.56 9.23 1.54
CA GLU A 132 -19.46 9.79 2.33
C GLU A 132 -18.38 8.72 2.59
N HIS A 133 -18.79 7.48 2.83
CA HIS A 133 -17.85 6.37 2.99
C HIS A 133 -17.08 6.08 1.70
N THR A 134 -17.78 6.02 0.58
CA THR A 134 -17.14 5.81 -0.72
C THR A 134 -16.22 6.98 -1.06
N ALA A 135 -16.65 8.22 -0.82
CA ALA A 135 -15.84 9.41 -1.04
C ALA A 135 -14.58 9.41 -0.17
N PHE A 136 -14.69 9.02 1.10
CA PHE A 136 -13.55 8.84 2.00
C PHE A 136 -12.55 7.81 1.45
N LEU A 137 -13.03 6.63 1.03
CA LEU A 137 -12.18 5.59 0.47
C LEU A 137 -11.49 6.06 -0.82
N LEU A 138 -12.21 6.76 -1.69
CA LEU A 138 -11.66 7.32 -2.92
C LEU A 138 -10.56 8.35 -2.62
N TYR A 139 -10.83 9.26 -1.68
CA TYR A 139 -9.85 10.22 -1.21
C TYR A 139 -8.61 9.54 -0.62
N TRP A 140 -8.80 8.51 0.21
CA TRP A 140 -7.73 7.75 0.83
C TRP A 140 -6.86 7.02 -0.20
N LEU A 141 -7.47 6.32 -1.16
CA LEU A 141 -6.78 5.66 -2.26
C LEU A 141 -5.93 6.65 -3.06
N CYS A 142 -6.52 7.79 -3.46
CA CYS A 142 -5.81 8.78 -4.27
C CYS A 142 -4.69 9.46 -3.49
N LYS A 143 -4.96 9.95 -2.28
CA LYS A 143 -4.05 10.82 -1.55
C LYS A 143 -2.93 10.06 -0.86
N PHE A 144 -3.26 8.93 -0.25
CA PHE A 144 -2.38 8.26 0.70
C PHE A 144 -1.84 6.93 0.17
N VAL A 145 -2.70 6.12 -0.46
CA VAL A 145 -2.28 4.79 -0.95
C VAL A 145 -1.49 4.90 -2.24
N PHE A 146 -2.03 5.50 -3.29
CA PHE A 146 -1.37 5.60 -4.61
C PHE A 146 -0.70 6.95 -4.87
N CYS A 147 -0.94 7.93 -4.00
CA CYS A 147 -0.34 9.27 -4.05
C CYS A 147 -0.41 9.87 -5.47
N THR A 148 -1.61 10.10 -6.00
CA THR A 148 -1.82 10.50 -7.39
C THR A 148 -1.08 11.79 -7.75
N GLN A 149 -0.54 11.83 -8.99
CA GLN A 149 0.35 12.90 -9.46
C GLN A 149 -0.31 14.29 -9.47
N ALA A 150 -1.60 14.34 -9.75
CA ALA A 150 -2.36 15.58 -9.69
C ALA A 150 -2.81 15.79 -8.24
N ASN A 151 -2.66 17.00 -7.69
CA ASN A 151 -3.06 17.38 -6.33
C ASN A 151 -4.60 17.39 -6.12
N LYS A 152 -5.25 16.32 -6.57
CA LYS A 152 -6.69 16.13 -6.69
C LYS A 152 -6.99 14.64 -6.66
N VAL A 153 -8.22 14.31 -6.31
CA VAL A 153 -8.82 12.99 -6.48
C VAL A 153 -8.95 12.67 -7.97
N THR A 154 -8.59 11.45 -8.36
CA THR A 154 -8.88 10.91 -9.70
C THR A 154 -10.07 9.96 -9.62
N LEU A 155 -10.97 10.06 -10.59
CA LEU A 155 -12.13 9.16 -10.68
C LEU A 155 -11.75 7.78 -11.22
N GLU A 156 -10.50 7.59 -11.66
CA GLU A 156 -9.97 6.28 -12.08
C GLU A 156 -10.06 5.25 -10.94
N PHE A 157 -9.97 5.68 -9.68
CA PHE A 157 -10.12 4.79 -8.52
C PHE A 157 -11.54 4.74 -7.96
N ALA A 158 -12.52 5.41 -8.58
CA ALA A 158 -13.89 5.47 -8.06
C ALA A 158 -14.51 4.07 -7.92
N HIS A 159 -14.31 3.20 -8.92
CA HIS A 159 -14.83 1.84 -8.87
C HIS A 159 -14.18 0.97 -7.78
N LEU A 160 -12.89 1.18 -7.46
CA LEU A 160 -12.26 0.51 -6.31
C LEU A 160 -12.90 0.98 -5.01
N ALA A 161 -13.14 2.29 -4.90
CA ALA A 161 -13.76 2.87 -3.72
C ALA A 161 -15.20 2.38 -3.53
N ASP A 162 -16.01 2.34 -4.61
CA ASP A 162 -17.37 1.79 -4.59
C ASP A 162 -17.34 0.30 -4.17
N TYR A 163 -16.45 -0.50 -4.76
CA TYR A 163 -16.33 -1.93 -4.43
C TYR A 163 -15.93 -2.16 -2.97
N LEU A 164 -14.99 -1.36 -2.45
CA LEU A 164 -14.60 -1.39 -1.04
C LEU A 164 -15.74 -0.88 -0.12
N ALA A 165 -16.50 0.14 -0.53
CA ALA A 165 -17.62 0.64 0.27
C ALA A 165 -18.72 -0.41 0.44
N GLN A 166 -18.95 -1.22 -0.59
CA GLN A 166 -19.92 -2.34 -0.59
C GLN A 166 -19.44 -3.57 0.20
N GLY A 167 -18.30 -3.51 0.90
CA GLY A 167 -17.75 -4.65 1.65
C GLY A 167 -16.90 -5.60 0.81
N GLY A 168 -16.69 -5.31 -0.48
CA GLY A 168 -15.86 -6.12 -1.37
C GLY A 168 -14.39 -6.14 -0.94
N ARG A 169 -13.72 -7.29 -1.09
CA ARG A 169 -12.30 -7.46 -0.73
C ARG A 169 -11.44 -7.43 -1.98
N LEU A 170 -10.48 -6.51 -2.02
CA LEU A 170 -9.52 -6.35 -3.13
C LEU A 170 -8.15 -6.91 -2.75
N ALA A 171 -7.48 -7.52 -3.73
CA ALA A 171 -6.07 -7.92 -3.60
C ALA A 171 -5.14 -6.68 -3.71
N LEU A 172 -5.16 -5.81 -2.70
CA LEU A 172 -4.43 -4.53 -2.72
C LEU A 172 -2.91 -4.71 -2.54
N SER A 173 -2.44 -5.80 -1.93
CA SER A 173 -1.01 -6.07 -1.78
C SER A 173 -0.27 -6.14 -3.13
N PRO A 174 -0.66 -6.99 -4.10
CA PRO A 174 0.00 -7.00 -5.41
C PRO A 174 -0.18 -5.68 -6.18
N PHE A 175 -1.33 -5.02 -6.06
CA PHE A 175 -1.60 -3.78 -6.78
C PHE A 175 -0.78 -2.58 -6.26
N LEU A 176 -0.60 -2.48 -4.93
CA LEU A 176 0.31 -1.51 -4.31
C LEU A 176 1.75 -1.77 -4.74
N LEU A 177 2.16 -3.03 -4.79
CA LEU A 177 3.51 -3.40 -5.24
C LEU A 177 3.76 -2.99 -6.70
N GLY A 178 2.80 -3.24 -7.59
CA GLY A 178 2.87 -2.77 -8.98
C GLY A 178 3.03 -1.26 -9.07
N HIS A 179 2.30 -0.50 -8.25
CA HIS A 179 2.47 0.96 -8.16
C HIS A 179 3.86 1.37 -7.65
N ILE A 180 4.42 0.67 -6.66
CA ILE A 180 5.79 0.92 -6.18
C ILE A 180 6.79 0.69 -7.31
N TYR A 181 6.72 -0.46 -7.99
CA TYR A 181 7.64 -0.80 -9.08
C TYR A 181 7.56 0.22 -10.21
N ARG A 182 6.36 0.59 -10.65
CA ARG A 182 6.16 1.62 -11.67
C ARG A 182 6.74 2.96 -11.24
N THR A 183 6.49 3.35 -9.99
CA THR A 183 7.02 4.61 -9.44
C THR A 183 8.55 4.61 -9.44
N LEU A 184 9.18 3.51 -9.02
CA LEU A 184 10.64 3.39 -8.99
C LEU A 184 11.23 3.33 -10.41
N HIS A 185 10.55 2.66 -11.35
CA HIS A 185 10.89 2.66 -12.77
C HIS A 185 10.94 4.09 -13.29
N ASP A 186 9.82 4.83 -13.20
CA ASP A 186 9.71 6.20 -13.70
C ASP A 186 10.81 7.09 -13.09
N ILE A 187 11.06 6.96 -11.79
CA ILE A 187 12.11 7.74 -11.12
C ILE A 187 13.50 7.45 -11.67
N VAL A 188 13.83 6.19 -11.93
CA VAL A 188 15.17 5.79 -12.39
C VAL A 188 15.37 6.10 -13.88
N THR A 189 14.33 5.97 -14.70
CA THR A 189 14.42 6.24 -16.15
C THR A 189 14.27 7.71 -16.49
N ASP A 190 13.37 8.42 -15.81
CA ASP A 190 12.99 9.80 -16.13
C ASP A 190 13.53 10.84 -15.13
N GLY A 191 14.13 10.39 -14.03
CA GLY A 191 14.58 11.22 -12.92
C GLY A 191 13.46 11.66 -11.97
N MET A 192 13.79 12.02 -10.74
CA MET A 192 12.84 12.56 -9.74
C MET A 192 12.28 13.93 -10.16
N LYS A 193 11.10 13.94 -10.79
CA LYS A 193 10.30 15.16 -11.05
C LYS A 193 9.33 15.45 -9.89
N PRO A 194 9.01 16.73 -9.57
CA PRO A 194 8.05 17.10 -8.50
C PRO A 194 6.65 16.51 -8.64
N LYS A 195 6.29 16.10 -9.86
CA LYS A 195 4.99 15.51 -10.21
C LYS A 195 4.94 13.98 -10.08
N HIS A 196 6.05 13.33 -9.72
CA HIS A 196 5.98 11.88 -9.46
C HIS A 196 5.11 11.67 -8.23
N GLY A 197 4.01 10.97 -8.49
CA GLY A 197 3.16 10.41 -7.46
C GLY A 197 3.77 9.13 -6.92
N GLY A 198 2.92 8.28 -6.36
CA GLY A 198 3.29 6.93 -5.99
C GLY A 198 3.75 6.75 -4.54
N PRO A 199 3.59 5.53 -4.01
CA PRO A 199 3.79 5.19 -2.60
C PRO A 199 5.27 5.01 -2.21
N LEU A 200 6.12 6.02 -2.42
CA LEU A 200 7.52 5.96 -1.98
C LEU A 200 7.67 5.73 -0.47
N TRP A 201 6.65 6.09 0.32
CA TRP A 201 6.58 5.80 1.75
C TRP A 201 6.61 4.29 2.03
N ALA A 202 6.02 3.47 1.16
CA ALA A 202 5.98 2.01 1.32
C ALA A 202 7.37 1.41 1.04
N PHE A 203 8.05 1.89 -0.01
CA PHE A 203 9.44 1.52 -0.30
C PHE A 203 10.38 1.92 0.85
N GLN A 204 10.19 3.11 1.42
CA GLN A 204 10.92 3.53 2.61
C GLN A 204 10.70 2.57 3.79
N PHE A 205 9.46 2.18 4.12
CA PHE A 205 9.21 1.26 5.22
C PHE A 205 9.77 -0.14 4.96
N TRP A 206 9.81 -0.57 3.71
CA TRP A 206 10.53 -1.78 3.32
C TRP A 206 12.04 -1.67 3.60
N LEU A 207 12.69 -0.58 3.17
CA LEU A 207 14.11 -0.31 3.47
C LEU A 207 14.36 -0.31 4.98
N GLN A 208 13.52 0.39 5.74
CA GLN A 208 13.63 0.52 7.19
C GLN A 208 13.48 -0.81 7.94
N ALA A 209 12.72 -1.74 7.39
CA ALA A 209 12.60 -3.07 7.97
C ALA A 209 13.81 -3.97 7.69
N TYR A 210 14.31 -3.96 6.47
CA TYR A 210 15.44 -4.82 6.08
C TYR A 210 16.79 -4.21 6.49
N PHE A 211 16.87 -2.90 6.68
CA PHE A 211 18.09 -2.21 7.07
C PHE A 211 17.84 -1.42 8.37
N PRO A 212 17.64 -2.10 9.51
CA PRO A 212 17.35 -1.45 10.79
C PRO A 212 18.43 -0.44 11.20
N GLU A 213 19.67 -0.61 10.72
CA GLU A 213 20.80 0.30 10.91
C GLU A 213 20.52 1.71 10.37
N LEU A 214 19.63 1.83 9.38
CA LEU A 214 19.30 3.10 8.71
C LEU A 214 18.06 3.80 9.28
N ARG A 215 17.38 3.21 10.27
CA ARG A 215 16.20 3.83 10.91
C ARG A 215 16.40 4.12 12.39
N GLY A 216 15.47 4.87 12.96
CA GLY A 216 15.36 5.02 14.40
C GLY A 216 14.92 3.74 15.10
N VAL A 217 15.18 3.69 16.40
CA VAL A 217 14.71 2.60 17.27
C VAL A 217 13.19 2.57 17.22
N ALA A 218 12.61 1.43 16.86
CA ALA A 218 11.17 1.23 16.87
C ALA A 218 10.87 0.07 17.82
N SER A 219 9.77 0.20 18.56
CA SER A 219 9.25 -0.83 19.45
C SER A 219 8.01 -1.44 18.78
N PRO A 220 8.18 -2.51 17.98
CA PRO A 220 7.05 -3.14 17.31
C PRO A 220 6.18 -3.88 18.32
N ASN A 221 4.85 -3.79 18.14
CA ASN A 221 3.89 -4.65 18.83
C ASN A 221 3.56 -5.83 17.92
N ASP A 222 3.46 -7.02 18.49
CA ASP A 222 3.15 -8.26 17.79
C ASP A 222 1.71 -8.37 17.32
N ASN A 223 0.84 -7.44 17.74
CA ASN A 223 -0.56 -7.40 17.32
C ASN A 223 -0.84 -6.34 16.23
N GLU A 224 0.20 -5.79 15.59
CA GLU A 224 0.04 -4.80 14.53
C GLU A 224 1.14 -4.87 13.46
N PRO A 225 0.92 -4.23 12.30
CA PRO A 225 1.93 -4.17 11.24
C PRO A 225 3.14 -3.32 11.64
N LEU A 226 4.31 -3.72 11.16
CA LEU A 226 5.57 -3.00 11.45
C LEU A 226 5.57 -1.54 10.98
N ALA A 227 4.84 -1.21 9.91
CA ALA A 227 4.78 0.16 9.42
C ALA A 227 4.28 1.15 10.48
N ASN A 228 3.34 0.72 11.33
CA ASN A 228 2.83 1.56 12.42
C ASN A 228 3.92 1.87 13.45
N ALA A 229 4.75 0.88 13.78
CA ALA A 229 5.88 1.06 14.68
C ALA A 229 6.93 2.00 14.08
N PHE A 230 7.21 1.89 12.79
CA PHE A 230 8.15 2.78 12.10
C PHE A 230 7.62 4.21 11.99
N ALA A 231 6.33 4.39 11.74
CA ALA A 231 5.69 5.70 11.70
C ALA A 231 5.69 6.41 13.07
N ARG A 232 5.78 5.66 14.17
CA ARG A 232 5.93 6.19 15.54
C ARG A 232 7.39 6.42 15.96
N ALA A 233 8.35 5.78 15.30
CA ALA A 233 9.73 5.78 15.72
C ALA A 233 10.35 7.20 15.62
N PRO A 234 11.22 7.59 16.57
CA PRO A 234 12.00 8.81 16.43
C PRO A 234 12.86 8.76 15.16
N LYS A 235 13.07 9.93 14.57
CA LYS A 235 13.82 10.03 13.33
C LYS A 235 15.29 9.73 13.58
N LYS A 236 15.90 8.93 12.69
CA LYS A 236 17.35 8.83 12.55
C LYS A 236 17.72 9.51 11.25
N HIS A 237 18.29 10.71 11.33
CA HIS A 237 18.73 11.42 10.14
C HIS A 237 20.11 10.92 9.72
N ASN A 238 20.17 10.17 8.62
CA ASN A 238 21.41 9.75 7.99
C ASN A 238 21.68 10.62 6.75
N ALA A 239 22.93 11.01 6.53
CA ALA A 239 23.31 11.69 5.30
C ALA A 239 23.23 10.72 4.10
N THR A 240 22.85 11.19 2.91
CA THR A 240 22.78 10.37 1.69
C THR A 240 24.08 9.62 1.42
N ALA A 241 25.23 10.26 1.59
CA ALA A 241 26.54 9.64 1.41
C ALA A 241 26.79 8.48 2.39
N PHE A 242 26.28 8.57 3.62
CA PHE A 242 26.33 7.48 4.58
C PHE A 242 25.46 6.30 4.13
N CYS A 243 24.20 6.56 3.76
CA CYS A 243 23.29 5.51 3.26
C CYS A 243 23.85 4.82 2.00
N TYR A 244 24.40 5.59 1.05
CA TYR A 244 25.02 5.05 -0.15
C TYR A 244 26.22 4.18 0.19
N LYS A 245 27.12 4.66 1.05
CA LYS A 245 28.29 3.89 1.50
C LYS A 245 27.87 2.61 2.20
N PHE A 246 26.84 2.67 3.05
CA PHE A 246 26.27 1.50 3.72
C PHE A 246 25.84 0.44 2.70
N PHE A 247 24.96 0.78 1.75
CA PHE A 247 24.51 -0.16 0.72
C PHE A 247 25.65 -0.69 -0.16
N TYR A 248 26.57 0.19 -0.57
CA TYR A 248 27.73 -0.18 -1.40
C TYR A 248 28.67 -1.16 -0.69
N SER A 249 28.86 -0.97 0.62
CA SER A 249 29.75 -1.80 1.44
C SER A 249 29.12 -3.12 1.89
N LEU A 250 27.81 -3.30 1.70
CA LEU A 250 27.08 -4.47 2.20
C LEU A 250 27.36 -5.69 1.32
N THR A 251 28.23 -6.59 1.80
CA THR A 251 28.71 -7.77 1.08
C THR A 251 27.99 -9.06 1.43
N GLU A 252 27.32 -9.10 2.58
CA GLU A 252 26.66 -10.30 3.10
C GLU A 252 25.47 -9.93 3.99
N ARG A 253 24.57 -10.89 4.17
CA ARG A 253 23.45 -10.85 5.11
C ARG A 253 23.19 -12.24 5.64
N THR A 254 22.77 -12.34 6.89
CA THR A 254 22.39 -13.61 7.53
C THR A 254 21.01 -14.07 7.08
N GLY A 255 20.70 -15.36 7.23
CA GLY A 255 19.37 -15.90 6.92
C GLY A 255 18.24 -15.26 7.75
N THR A 256 18.51 -14.82 8.98
CA THR A 256 17.52 -14.09 9.80
C THR A 256 17.27 -12.68 9.27
N GLN A 257 18.32 -12.02 8.76
CA GLN A 257 18.22 -10.72 8.12
C GLN A 257 17.45 -10.74 6.79
N PHE A 258 17.37 -11.88 6.09
CA PHE A 258 16.49 -12.02 4.93
C PHE A 258 15.03 -12.32 5.30
N ARG A 259 14.79 -13.00 6.42
CA ARG A 259 13.47 -13.50 6.83
C ARG A 259 12.77 -12.61 7.87
N VAL A 260 13.05 -11.31 7.88
CA VAL A 260 12.50 -10.36 8.86
C VAL A 260 10.96 -10.43 8.96
N ARG A 261 10.28 -10.80 7.87
CA ARG A 261 8.81 -10.95 7.83
C ARG A 261 8.30 -12.24 8.44
N LEU A 262 9.00 -13.34 8.19
CA LEU A 262 8.58 -14.66 8.63
C LEU A 262 8.81 -14.89 10.13
N ALA A 263 9.62 -14.03 10.77
CA ALA A 263 9.88 -14.09 12.20
C ALA A 263 8.80 -13.42 13.06
N ARG A 264 7.69 -12.96 12.47
CA ARG A 264 6.63 -12.23 13.19
C ARG A 264 5.29 -12.96 13.15
N PRO A 265 4.51 -12.91 14.24
CA PRO A 265 3.20 -13.55 14.30
C PRO A 265 2.09 -12.75 13.60
N PHE A 266 2.36 -11.50 13.19
CA PHE A 266 1.38 -10.64 12.52
C PHE A 266 1.77 -10.36 11.08
N PRO A 267 0.80 -10.37 10.14
CA PRO A 267 -0.61 -10.77 10.32
C PRO A 267 -0.77 -12.28 10.57
N MET A 268 -1.92 -12.69 11.12
CA MET A 268 -2.15 -14.07 11.59
C MET A 268 -1.78 -15.17 10.60
N PHE A 269 -1.92 -14.95 9.29
CA PHE A 269 -1.52 -15.94 8.28
C PHE A 269 -0.01 -16.26 8.29
N LEU A 270 0.83 -15.43 8.90
CA LEU A 270 2.26 -15.69 9.13
C LEU A 270 2.54 -16.45 10.42
N ALA A 271 1.59 -16.47 11.37
CA ALA A 271 1.70 -17.25 12.59
C ALA A 271 1.41 -18.75 12.39
N HIS A 272 0.86 -19.14 11.24
CA HIS A 272 0.49 -20.53 10.98
C HIS A 272 1.74 -21.35 10.63
N ASP A 273 1.98 -22.39 11.40
CA ASP A 273 2.97 -23.42 11.07
C ASP A 273 2.40 -24.30 9.94
N LEU A 274 3.07 -24.28 8.79
CA LEU A 274 2.69 -25.07 7.61
C LEU A 274 2.75 -26.59 7.86
N SER A 275 3.33 -27.04 8.99
CA SER A 275 3.35 -28.44 9.40
C SER A 275 2.12 -28.89 10.19
N VAL A 276 1.24 -27.97 10.58
CA VAL A 276 -0.02 -28.28 11.27
C VAL A 276 -1.09 -28.65 10.25
N ILE A 277 -1.82 -29.74 10.51
CA ILE A 277 -2.96 -30.15 9.68
C ILE A 277 -4.09 -29.15 9.89
N LEU A 278 -4.37 -28.36 8.85
CA LEU A 278 -5.46 -27.40 8.84
C LEU A 278 -6.75 -28.07 8.37
N ASP A 279 -7.89 -27.43 8.64
CA ASP A 279 -9.09 -27.77 7.90
C ASP A 279 -8.94 -27.41 6.42
N GLY A 280 -9.76 -28.02 5.56
CA GLY A 280 -9.61 -27.90 4.10
C GLY A 280 -9.77 -26.47 3.56
N GLU A 281 -10.57 -25.63 4.22
CA GLU A 281 -10.77 -24.23 3.81
C GLU A 281 -9.55 -23.38 4.17
N THR A 282 -9.05 -23.48 5.41
CA THR A 282 -7.87 -22.73 5.86
C THR A 282 -6.60 -23.15 5.10
N GLU A 283 -6.48 -24.45 4.75
CA GLU A 283 -5.37 -24.94 3.94
C GLU A 283 -5.37 -24.34 2.53
N ASN A 284 -6.54 -24.23 1.89
CA ASN A 284 -6.68 -23.64 0.56
C ASN A 284 -6.36 -22.15 0.60
N ASP A 285 -6.87 -21.41 1.58
CA ASP A 285 -6.57 -19.99 1.75
C ASP A 285 -5.07 -19.74 1.94
N LEU A 286 -4.39 -20.56 2.75
CA LEU A 286 -2.93 -20.44 2.90
C LEU A 286 -2.17 -20.76 1.61
N LYS A 287 -2.60 -21.79 0.86
CA LYS A 287 -2.01 -22.12 -0.45
C LYS A 287 -2.17 -20.97 -1.44
N GLU A 288 -3.33 -20.33 -1.48
CA GLU A 288 -3.56 -19.16 -2.33
C GLU A 288 -2.73 -17.95 -1.88
N ILE A 289 -2.63 -17.71 -0.57
CA ILE A 289 -1.79 -16.64 -0.01
C ILE A 289 -0.33 -16.83 -0.41
N TRP A 290 0.22 -18.02 -0.19
CA TRP A 290 1.60 -18.33 -0.56
C TRP A 290 1.80 -18.35 -2.07
N GLY A 291 0.81 -18.81 -2.84
CA GLY A 291 0.78 -18.68 -4.30
C GLY A 291 0.89 -17.22 -4.72
N SER A 292 0.14 -16.32 -4.08
CA SER A 292 0.21 -14.87 -4.33
C SER A 292 1.59 -14.27 -4.03
N PHE A 293 2.36 -14.87 -3.11
CA PHE A 293 3.71 -14.43 -2.78
C PHE A 293 4.78 -14.97 -3.71
N LEU A 294 4.65 -16.22 -4.15
CA LEU A 294 5.74 -16.98 -4.78
C LEU A 294 5.58 -17.16 -6.29
N VAL A 295 4.38 -16.94 -6.84
CA VAL A 295 4.13 -17.08 -8.27
C VAL A 295 4.59 -15.82 -9.01
N SER A 296 5.39 -16.02 -10.05
CA SER A 296 5.77 -14.95 -10.98
C SER A 296 4.58 -14.56 -11.85
N ARG A 297 4.32 -13.26 -11.99
CA ARG A 297 3.18 -12.72 -12.74
C ARG A 297 3.37 -11.25 -13.05
N ASP A 298 2.49 -10.71 -13.89
CA ASP A 298 2.36 -9.27 -14.04
C ASP A 298 1.56 -8.68 -12.88
N LEU A 299 2.02 -7.54 -12.36
CA LEU A 299 1.32 -6.74 -11.36
C LEU A 299 0.72 -5.53 -12.04
N HIS A 300 -0.61 -5.46 -12.05
CA HIS A 300 -1.29 -4.28 -12.57
C HIS A 300 -0.93 -3.03 -11.74
N CYS A 301 -0.66 -1.93 -12.43
CA CYS A 301 -0.25 -0.65 -11.83
C CYS A 301 -0.96 0.57 -12.43
N ASP A 302 -1.80 0.40 -13.45
CA ASP A 302 -2.60 1.46 -14.06
C ASP A 302 -3.94 0.89 -14.55
N LEU A 303 -5.04 1.49 -14.10
CA LEU A 303 -6.41 1.09 -14.46
C LEU A 303 -6.87 1.66 -15.81
N SER A 304 -6.25 2.76 -16.27
CA SER A 304 -6.63 3.48 -17.48
C SER A 304 -5.89 2.98 -18.73
N LYS A 305 -4.60 2.63 -18.58
CA LYS A 305 -3.74 2.19 -19.69
C LYS A 305 -3.41 0.70 -19.68
N ALA A 306 -3.99 -0.05 -18.74
CA ALA A 306 -3.65 -1.45 -18.49
C ALA A 306 -2.12 -1.65 -18.29
N GLY A 307 -1.48 -0.71 -17.60
CA GLY A 307 -0.06 -0.78 -17.27
C GLY A 307 0.21 -1.90 -16.26
N ALA A 308 1.30 -2.62 -16.46
CA ALA A 308 1.73 -3.68 -15.56
C ALA A 308 3.25 -3.67 -15.34
N GLU A 309 3.67 -4.29 -14.24
CA GLU A 309 5.06 -4.48 -13.84
C GLU A 309 5.34 -5.95 -13.59
N VAL A 310 6.49 -6.46 -14.04
CA VAL A 310 6.82 -7.87 -13.86
C VAL A 310 7.21 -8.14 -12.40
N TYR A 311 6.64 -9.20 -11.81
CA TYR A 311 6.99 -9.71 -10.48
C TYR A 311 7.71 -11.05 -10.57
N LEU A 312 8.96 -11.07 -10.11
CA LEU A 312 9.88 -12.21 -10.16
C LEU A 312 10.35 -12.61 -8.74
N PRO A 313 9.47 -13.18 -7.90
CA PRO A 313 9.80 -13.55 -6.52
C PRO A 313 10.92 -14.60 -6.43
N ASN A 314 11.10 -15.40 -7.49
CA ASN A 314 12.19 -16.37 -7.61
C ASN A 314 13.59 -15.73 -7.56
N PHE A 315 13.75 -14.47 -7.98
CA PHE A 315 15.03 -13.75 -7.87
C PHE A 315 15.40 -13.41 -6.42
N VAL A 316 14.43 -13.45 -5.52
CA VAL A 316 14.59 -13.06 -4.11
C VAL A 316 14.13 -14.15 -3.15
N ALA A 317 14.25 -15.43 -3.55
CA ALA A 317 13.86 -16.60 -2.76
C ALA A 317 14.38 -16.59 -1.30
N ARG A 318 15.54 -15.99 -1.05
CA ARG A 318 16.10 -15.80 0.31
C ARG A 318 15.19 -14.96 1.22
N GLN A 319 14.49 -13.95 0.69
CA GLN A 319 13.52 -13.15 1.46
C GLN A 319 12.35 -13.98 1.98
N PHE A 320 12.04 -15.09 1.30
CA PHE A 320 11.04 -16.08 1.69
C PHE A 320 11.63 -17.25 2.49
N GLY A 321 12.94 -17.25 2.74
CA GLY A 321 13.58 -18.31 3.52
C GLY A 321 13.76 -19.65 2.80
N LEU A 322 13.65 -19.66 1.47
CA LEU A 322 13.67 -20.88 0.67
C LEU A 322 15.09 -21.33 0.27
N ILE A 323 16.11 -20.49 0.51
CA ILE A 323 17.52 -20.73 0.18
C ILE A 323 18.40 -20.17 1.30
#